data_AF-A0A090WSL6-F1
#
_entry.id   AF-A0A090WSL6-F1
#
_cell.length_a   1.000
_cell.length_b   1.000
_cell.length_c   1.000
_cell.angle_alpha   90.00
_cell.angle_beta   90.00
_cell.angle_gamma   90.00
#
_symmetry.space_group_name_H-M   'P 1'
#
loop_
_entity.id
_entity.type
_entity.pdbx_description
1 polymer ?
#
loop_
_entity_poly.entity_id
_entity_poly.type
_entity_poly.pdbx_seq_one_letter_code
_entity_poly.pdbx_strand_id
1 'polypeptide(L)' 'MWYFRDFDFSDWLLYAMESPSTSGARGFARGNIFTREGVLVATVAQEGLIRPIKK' A
#
# COMPACT_ATOMS: atom_id res chain seq x y z
N MET A 1 -1.01 -4.00 8.29
CA MET A 1 0.07 -4.61 7.48
C MET A 1 0.13 -6.07 7.82
N TRP A 2 0.41 -6.92 6.84
CA TRP A 2 0.59 -8.36 7.01
C TRP A 2 1.87 -8.78 6.31
N TYR A 3 2.74 -9.47 7.03
CA TYR A 3 4.02 -9.97 6.54
C TYR A 3 3.93 -11.49 6.37
N PHE A 4 4.30 -11.99 5.21
CA PHE A 4 4.17 -13.40 4.87
C PHE A 4 5.52 -14.13 4.78
N ARG A 5 6.60 -13.39 4.49
CA ARG A 5 7.94 -13.92 4.21
C ARG A 5 8.98 -12.90 4.67
N ASP A 6 10.17 -13.40 5.00
CA ASP A 6 11.36 -12.57 5.17
C ASP A 6 11.72 -11.89 3.86
N PHE A 7 12.43 -10.76 3.96
CA PHE A 7 12.85 -9.97 2.82
C PHE A 7 14.11 -9.18 3.15
N ASP A 8 14.87 -8.84 2.12
CA ASP A 8 16.12 -8.08 2.23
C ASP A 8 15.86 -6.61 1.89
N PHE A 9 16.11 -5.73 2.87
CA PHE A 9 16.00 -4.28 2.68
C PHE A 9 17.14 -3.66 1.87
N SER A 10 18.20 -4.43 1.57
CA SER A 10 19.32 -3.98 0.74
C SER A 10 19.10 -4.23 -0.76
N ASP A 11 18.07 -5.00 -1.14
CA ASP A 11 17.64 -5.18 -2.54
C ASP A 11 16.30 -4.47 -2.82
N TRP A 12 15.90 -4.44 -4.09
CA TRP A 12 14.69 -3.77 -4.54
C TRP A 12 13.42 -4.47 -4.08
N LEU A 13 12.49 -3.66 -3.58
CA LEU A 13 11.13 -4.04 -3.33
C LEU A 13 10.19 -3.18 -4.20
N LEU A 14 9.29 -3.84 -4.94
CA LEU A 14 8.20 -3.16 -5.64
C LEU A 14 7.03 -2.99 -4.68
N TYR A 15 6.64 -1.75 -4.41
CA TYR A 15 5.40 -1.45 -3.69
C TYR A 15 4.28 -1.06 -4.67
N ALA A 16 3.45 -2.03 -5.04
CA ALA A 16 2.31 -1.83 -5.94
C ALA A 16 1.07 -1.39 -5.13
N MET A 17 0.58 -0.18 -5.38
CA MET A 17 -0.52 0.43 -4.63
C MET A 17 -1.71 0.75 -5.53
N GLU A 18 -2.90 0.70 -4.96
CA GLU A 18 -4.15 1.14 -5.59
C GLU A 18 -5.09 1.79 -4.56
N SER A 19 -6.01 2.61 -5.05
CA SER A 19 -7.01 3.31 -4.24
C SER A 19 -8.41 2.95 -4.71
N PRO A 20 -9.03 1.88 -4.17
CA PRO A 20 -10.32 1.40 -4.65
C PRO A 20 -11.51 2.33 -4.34
N SER A 21 -11.40 3.18 -3.32
CA SER A 21 -12.50 4.07 -2.91
C SER A 21 -12.01 5.35 -2.26
N THR A 22 -12.67 6.45 -2.61
CA THR A 22 -12.54 7.75 -1.95
C THR A 22 -13.94 8.29 -1.70
N SER A 23 -14.32 8.46 -0.43
CA SER A 23 -15.64 8.98 -0.05
C SER A 23 -15.64 9.54 1.37
N GLY A 24 -16.56 10.45 1.67
CA GLY A 24 -16.74 10.96 3.04
C GLY A 24 -15.50 11.63 3.64
N ALA A 25 -14.73 12.33 2.80
CA ALA A 25 -13.43 12.92 3.16
C ALA A 25 -12.37 11.91 3.62
N ARG A 26 -12.47 10.64 3.20
CA ARG A 26 -11.47 9.59 3.42
C ARG A 26 -11.08 8.92 2.10
N GLY A 27 -9.85 8.43 2.04
CA GLY A 27 -9.37 7.58 0.96
C GLY A 27 -8.92 6.24 1.53
N PHE A 28 -9.40 5.16 0.94
CA PHE A 28 -8.95 3.81 1.23
C PHE A 28 -7.92 3.36 0.19
N ALA A 29 -6.75 2.98 0.66
CA ALA A 29 -5.66 2.46 -0.16
C ALA A 29 -5.25 1.07 0.31
N ARG A 30 -4.88 0.23 -0.65
CA ARG A 30 -4.25 -1.06 -0.40
C ARG A 30 -3.01 -1.21 -1.27
N GLY A 31 -2.09 -2.06 -0.85
CA GLY A 31 -0.90 -2.34 -1.63
C GLY A 31 -0.25 -3.66 -1.30
N ASN A 32 0.52 -4.15 -2.25
CA ASN A 32 1.29 -5.38 -2.17
C ASN A 32 2.77 -5.06 -2.38
N ILE A 33 3.64 -5.64 -1.56
CA ILE A 33 5.08 -5.47 -1.63
C ILE A 33 5.69 -6.76 -2.16
N PHE A 34 6.48 -6.66 -3.22
CA PHE A 34 7.13 -7.78 -3.89
C PHE A 34 8.66 -7.62 -3.90
N THR A 35 9.40 -8.72 -3.86
CA THR A 35 10.85 -8.71 -4.19
C THR A 35 11.06 -8.46 -5.68
N ARG A 36 12.30 -8.21 -6.08
CA ARG A 36 12.72 -8.08 -7.49
C ARG A 36 12.32 -9.29 -8.34
N GLU A 37 12.32 -10.49 -7.75
CA GLU A 37 11.92 -11.77 -8.38
C GLU A 37 10.40 -11.96 -8.42
N GLY A 38 9.62 -11.00 -7.90
CA GLY A 38 8.15 -11.05 -7.90
C GLY A 38 7.54 -11.81 -6.72
N VAL A 39 8.30 -12.10 -5.65
CA VAL A 39 7.78 -12.80 -4.47
C VAL A 39 7.00 -11.81 -3.60
N LEU A 40 5.72 -12.09 -3.32
CA LEU A 40 4.90 -11.29 -2.40
C LEU A 40 5.41 -11.43 -0.95
N VAL A 41 5.91 -10.35 -0.35
CA VAL A 41 6.45 -10.37 1.02
C VAL A 41 5.47 -9.78 2.04
N ALA A 42 4.66 -8.80 1.63
CA ALA A 42 3.69 -8.17 2.52
C ALA A 42 2.50 -7.54 1.78
N THR A 43 1.37 -7.41 2.48
CA THR A 43 0.21 -6.63 2.05
C THR A 43 -0.10 -5.53 3.07
N VAL A 44 -0.56 -4.39 2.55
CA VAL A 44 -0.90 -3.20 3.32
C VAL A 44 -2.33 -2.79 3.01
N ALA A 45 -3.05 -2.33 4.03
CA ALA A 45 -4.30 -1.62 3.91
C ALA A 45 -4.22 -0.40 4.82
N GLN A 46 -4.66 0.75 4.32
CA GLN A 46 -4.65 2.02 5.04
C GLN A 46 -5.87 2.84 4.63
N GLU A 47 -6.49 3.50 5.60
CA GLU A 47 -7.46 4.57 5.35
C GLU A 47 -6.89 5.88 5.88
N GLY A 48 -7.02 6.96 5.09
CA GLY A 48 -6.51 8.28 5.44
C GLY A 48 -7.56 9.36 5.29
N LEU A 49 -7.46 10.42 6.10
CA LEU A 49 -8.28 11.62 5.96
C LEU A 49 -7.82 12.43 4.73
N ILE A 50 -8.73 12.64 3.78
CA ILE A 50 -8.52 13.45 2.57
C ILE A 50 -9.63 14.50 2.51
N ARG A 51 -9.39 15.66 3.15
CA ARG A 51 -10.38 16.75 3.23
C ARG A 51 -10.42 17.56 1.93
N PRO A 52 -11.61 17.81 1.34
CA PRO A 52 -11.75 18.76 0.25
C PRO A 52 -11.29 20.15 0.69
N ILE A 53 -10.53 20.81 -0.18
CA ILE A 53 -10.19 22.23 0.02
C ILE A 53 -11.46 23.03 -0.23
N LYS A 54 -11.87 23.85 0.75
CA LYS A 54 -12.91 24.86 0.52
C LYS A 54 -12.31 25.94 -0.40
N LYS A 55 -12.93 26.17 -1.55
CA LYS A 55 -12.68 27.37 -2.35
C LYS A 55 -13.34 28.57 -1.70
#